data_AF-A0A1I4SGQ9-F1
#
_entry.id   AF-A0A1I4SGQ9-F1
#
_cell.length_a   1.000
_cell.length_b   1.000
_cell.length_c   1.000
_cell.angle_alpha   90.00
_cell.angle_beta   90.00
_cell.angle_gamma   90.00
#
_symmetry.space_group_name_H-M   'P 1'
#
loop_
_entity.id
_entity.type
_entity.pdbx_description
1 polymer ?
#
loop_
_entity_poly.entity_id
_entity_poly.type
_entity_poly.pdbx_seq_one_letter_code
_entity_poly.pdbx_strand_id
1 'polypeptide(L)' 'MDPITSIDRYEPDYTRECEVCGSTPVVSGTRAGKTVYVATMCGPCLWSEPKAGDPGTWNAAPSDGAA' A
#
# COMPACT_ATOMS: atom_id res chain seq x y z
N MET A 1 13.02 -1.03 -19.53
CA MET A 1 12.09 -1.47 -18.49
C MET A 1 11.41 -0.22 -17.97
N ASP A 2 10.10 -0.08 -18.16
CA ASP A 2 9.33 0.83 -17.32
C ASP A 2 9.56 0.40 -15.87
N PRO A 3 10.01 1.30 -15.00
CA PRO A 3 10.27 0.90 -13.64
C PRO A 3 8.94 0.46 -13.02
N ILE A 4 8.99 -0.62 -12.22
CA ILE A 4 7.89 -1.06 -11.33
C ILE A 4 7.40 0.08 -10.41
N THR A 5 8.12 1.22 -10.40
CA THR A 5 7.93 2.41 -9.58
C THR A 5 6.83 3.37 -10.04
N SER A 6 6.05 3.09 -11.07
CA SER A 6 4.92 3.95 -11.44
C SER A 6 3.61 3.42 -10.87
N ILE A 7 3.49 3.39 -9.55
CA ILE A 7 2.20 3.20 -8.86
C ILE A 7 1.56 4.58 -8.71
N ASP A 8 0.35 4.76 -9.23
CA ASP A 8 -0.41 6.00 -9.07
C ASP A 8 -1.17 6.02 -7.74
N ARG A 9 -1.64 4.85 -7.29
CA ARG A 9 -2.45 4.69 -6.08
C ARG A 9 -2.24 3.32 -5.44
N TYR A 10 -2.28 3.29 -4.11
CA TYR A 10 -2.39 2.05 -3.33
C TYR A 10 -3.85 1.77 -2.96
N GLU A 11 -4.28 0.52 -3.12
CA GLU A 11 -5.63 0.05 -2.86
C GLU A 11 -5.62 -1.18 -1.94
N PRO A 12 -6.58 -1.30 -1.01
CA PRO A 12 -6.67 -2.44 -0.12
C PRO A 12 -7.22 -3.68 -0.83
N ASP A 13 -6.51 -4.80 -0.74
CA ASP A 13 -6.99 -6.12 -1.14
C ASP A 13 -7.37 -6.93 0.12
N TYR A 14 -8.68 -7.13 0.30
CA TYR A 14 -9.25 -7.90 1.41
C TYR A 14 -9.40 -9.40 1.11
N THR A 15 -9.00 -9.86 -0.08
CA THR A 15 -9.10 -11.27 -0.48
C THR A 15 -7.92 -12.11 0.02
N ARG A 16 -6.91 -11.45 0.61
CA ARG A 16 -5.65 -12.05 1.06
C ARG A 16 -5.26 -11.54 2.44
N GLU A 17 -4.51 -12.35 3.16
CA GLU A 17 -3.96 -12.05 4.47
C GLU A 17 -2.48 -11.68 4.38
N CYS A 18 -2.02 -10.80 5.26
CA CYS A 18 -0.62 -10.43 5.38
C CYS A 18 0.22 -11.65 5.78
N GLU A 19 1.27 -11.96 5.01
CA GLU A 19 2.15 -13.09 5.30
C GLU A 19 2.92 -12.94 6.63
N VAL A 20 3.06 -11.72 7.14
CA VAL A 20 3.84 -11.42 8.34
C VAL A 20 3.00 -11.50 9.61
N CYS A 21 1.79 -10.91 9.61
CA CYS A 21 0.98 -10.75 10.82
C CYS A 21 -0.45 -11.31 10.69
N GLY A 22 -0.82 -11.89 9.55
CA GLY A 22 -2.16 -12.43 9.29
C GLY A 22 -3.28 -11.38 9.16
N SER A 23 -2.97 -10.09 9.26
CA SER A 23 -3.99 -9.03 9.15
C SER A 23 -4.42 -8.78 7.70
N THR A 24 -5.62 -8.24 7.54
CA THR A 24 -6.17 -7.74 6.27
C THR A 24 -6.48 -6.24 6.38
N PRO A 25 -6.42 -5.45 5.30
CA PRO A 25 -6.10 -5.83 3.92
C PRO A 25 -4.60 -5.83 3.60
N VAL A 26 -4.20 -6.55 2.54
CA VAL A 26 -2.87 -6.39 1.91
C VAL A 26 -2.86 -5.23 0.91
N VAL A 27 -1.68 -4.74 0.55
CA VAL A 27 -1.52 -3.58 -0.33
C VAL A 27 -1.47 -4.02 -1.80
N SER A 28 -2.29 -3.42 -2.66
CA SER A 28 -2.16 -3.48 -4.11
C SER A 28 -1.80 -2.10 -4.67
N GLY A 29 -1.00 -2.04 -5.73
CA GLY A 29 -0.67 -0.80 -6.44
C GLY A 29 -1.35 -0.77 -7.80
N THR A 30 -2.05 0.32 -8.10
CA THR A 30 -2.70 0.55 -9.39
C THR A 30 -2.02 1.66 -10.18
N ARG A 31 -2.03 1.54 -11.51
CA ARG A 31 -1.60 2.56 -12.48
C ARG A 31 -2.65 2.66 -13.57
N ALA A 32 -3.14 3.86 -13.86
CA ALA A 32 -4.21 4.09 -14.84
C ALA A 32 -5.41 3.12 -14.67
N GLY A 33 -5.80 2.84 -13.42
CA GLY A 33 -6.91 1.95 -13.08
C GLY A 33 -6.63 0.45 -13.24
N LYS A 34 -5.39 0.03 -13.50
CA LYS A 34 -5.00 -1.38 -13.58
C LYS A 34 -4.05 -1.74 -12.44
N THR A 35 -4.24 -2.89 -11.82
CA THR A 35 -3.30 -3.42 -10.84
C THR A 35 -1.96 -3.73 -11.51
N VAL A 36 -0.91 -3.06 -11.05
CA VAL A 36 0.48 -3.24 -11.53
C VAL A 36 1.40 -3.82 -10.45
N TYR A 37 0.96 -3.80 -9.20
CA TYR A 37 1.67 -4.36 -8.06
C TYR A 37 0.69 -5.05 -7.13
N VAL A 38 1.05 -6.22 -6.62
CA VAL A 38 0.28 -6.95 -5.61
C VAL A 38 1.26 -7.35 -4.50
N ALA A 39 1.11 -6.75 -3.33
CA ALA A 39 1.88 -7.15 -2.17
C ALA A 39 1.28 -8.39 -1.52
N THR A 40 2.11 -9.05 -0.73
CA THR A 40 1.76 -10.11 0.23
C THR A 40 1.62 -9.57 1.66
N MET A 41 1.79 -8.26 1.85
CA MET A 41 1.85 -7.60 3.15
C MET A 41 0.80 -6.51 3.30
N CYS A 42 0.29 -6.33 4.52
CA CYS A 42 -0.55 -5.20 4.90
C CYS A 42 0.27 -3.91 5.06
N GLY A 43 -0.40 -2.76 5.08
CA GLY A 43 0.23 -1.45 5.15
C GLY A 43 1.28 -1.30 6.26
N PRO A 44 0.98 -1.64 7.53
CA PRO A 44 1.94 -1.54 8.62
C PRO A 44 3.20 -2.36 8.41
N CYS A 45 3.06 -3.59 7.89
CA CYS A 45 4.20 -4.45 7.62
C CYS A 45 5.01 -3.95 6.42
N LEU A 46 4.35 -3.45 5.36
CA LEU A 46 5.01 -3.00 4.13
C LEU A 46 5.82 -1.73 4.34
N TRP A 47 5.27 -0.77 5.09
CA TRP A 47 5.89 0.54 5.27
C TRP A 47 6.52 0.75 6.64
N SER A 48 6.46 -0.24 7.54
CA SER A 48 6.86 -0.09 8.94
C SER A 48 6.19 1.10 9.65
N GLU A 49 4.96 1.45 9.24
CA GLU A 49 4.20 2.60 9.74
C GLU A 49 2.87 2.11 10.35
N PRO A 50 2.74 2.09 11.69
CA PRO A 50 1.52 1.61 12.35
C PRO A 50 0.23 2.31 11.89
N LYS A 51 0.29 3.59 11.54
CA LYS A 51 -0.89 4.34 11.05
C LYS A 51 -1.39 3.85 9.70
N ALA A 52 -0.55 3.16 8.93
CA ALA A 52 -0.95 2.53 7.68
C ALA A 52 -1.88 1.31 7.88
N GLY A 53 -2.32 1.02 9.11
CA GLY A 53 -3.42 0.10 9.35
C GLY A 53 -4.76 0.58 8.77
N ASP A 54 -4.91 1.89 8.55
CA ASP A 54 -6.06 2.47 7.86
C ASP A 54 -5.74 2.73 6.37
N PRO A 55 -6.38 2.00 5.43
CA PRO A 55 -6.22 2.22 3.99
C PRO A 55 -6.56 3.63 3.51
N GLY A 56 -7.38 4.38 4.26
CA GLY A 56 -7.67 5.78 3.97
C GLY A 56 -6.42 6.67 3.97
N THR A 57 -5.34 6.25 4.63
CA THR A 57 -4.09 7.01 4.78
C THR A 57 -3.06 6.76 3.69
N TRP A 58 -3.17 5.67 2.91
CA TRP A 58 -2.07 5.18 2.03
C TRP A 58 -1.73 6.09 0.86
N ASN A 59 -2.63 7.00 0.52
CA ASN A 59 -2.48 7.94 -0.60
C ASN A 59 -2.54 9.40 -0.13
N ALA A 60 -2.45 9.63 1.18
CA ALA A 60 -2.30 10.98 1.69
C ALA A 60 -0.99 11.56 1.16
N ALA A 61 -1.01 12.82 0.71
CA ALA A 61 0.23 13.52 0.42
C ALA A 61 1.11 13.51 1.67
N PRO A 62 2.45 13.38 1.54
CA PRO A 62 3.33 13.62 2.67
C PRO A 62 2.98 15.01 3.21
N SER A 63 2.56 15.08 4.47
CA SER A 63 2.39 16.37 5.14
C SER A 63 3.74 17.09 5.03
N ASP A 64 3.77 18.26 4.38
CA ASP A 64 4.95 19.14 4.34
C ASP A 64 5.36 19.45 5.78
N GLY A 65 6.31 18.65 6.28
CA GLY A 65 6.83 18.69 7.65
C GLY A 65 8.35 18.66 7.61
N ALA A 66 8.95 19.46 6.72
CA ALA A 66 10.33 19.87 6.85
C ALA A 66 10.40 20.98 7.90
N ALA A 67 10.95 20.65 9.08
CA ALA A 67 11.79 21.52 9.90
C ALA A 67 12.52 20.67 10.95
#